data_AF-U6KEH5-F1
#
_entry.id   AF-U6KEH5-F1
#
_cell.length_a   1.000
_cell.length_b   1.000
_cell.length_c   1.000
_cell.angle_alpha   90.00
_cell.angle_beta   90.00
_cell.angle_gamma   90.00
#
_symmetry.space_group_name_H-M   'P 1'
#
loop_
_entity.id
_entity.type
_entity.pdbx_description
1 polymer ?
#
loop_
_entity_poly.entity_id
_entity_poly.type
_entity_poly.pdbx_seq_one_letter_code
_entity_poly.pdbx_strand_id
1 'polypeptide(L)'
;MAALKLFSLASASAFLMANAVHQTAKQTSLTAQGSSPTYTVDLDDANVCLTEMNAAREAAGLEHFQTKSEQLTWPELTVQQREKQNNPAWDLVCKALIGEGTEQLEISSDENGFKSGTYAYMALESATPDCAAAVSHWKDAASNFTTIPPANNDDTDLYDKQQNISFVALYNPQENAAAACQVVTCTQTADGGTPPAQVLNADGGKTGYALLCMTTPEALTATAEPFNEDQWKKIKASITGSASAVAPSLAL
;
A
#
# COMPACT_ATOMS: atom_id res chain seq x y z
N MET A 1 43.04 78.61 7.70
CA MET A 1 41.59 78.89 7.66
C MET A 1 40.88 77.78 8.43
N ALA A 2 40.06 78.17 9.42
CA ALA A 2 39.10 77.46 10.30
C ALA A 2 39.16 75.91 10.40
N ALA A 3 39.37 75.24 11.54
CA ALA A 3 38.82 75.31 12.91
C ALA A 3 37.36 74.82 13.06
N LEU A 4 37.19 73.67 13.74
CA LEU A 4 36.18 73.27 14.77
C LEU A 4 36.29 71.73 14.93
N LYS A 5 36.83 71.09 15.97
CA LYS A 5 36.54 71.03 17.42
C LYS A 5 35.14 70.51 17.83
N LEU A 6 35.12 69.19 18.09
CA LEU A 6 34.63 68.45 19.28
C LEU A 6 33.26 68.80 19.90
N PHE A 7 32.41 67.78 20.11
CA PHE A 7 31.88 67.46 21.45
C PHE A 7 31.60 65.96 21.63
N SER A 8 32.05 65.48 22.79
CA SER A 8 31.89 64.15 23.38
C SER A 8 30.48 63.93 23.93
N LEU A 9 30.07 62.65 24.04
CA LEU A 9 29.28 62.07 25.14
C LEU A 9 29.59 60.56 25.16
N ALA A 10 30.50 60.13 26.03
CA ALA A 10 30.21 59.45 27.31
C ALA A 10 29.59 58.05 27.09
N SER A 11 30.41 57.00 27.08
CA SER A 11 30.76 56.17 28.25
C SER A 11 29.60 55.35 28.82
N ALA A 12 29.66 54.03 28.58
CA ALA A 12 29.67 53.04 29.64
C ALA A 12 30.16 51.70 29.07
N SER A 13 31.43 51.37 29.36
CA SER A 13 31.92 50.00 29.29
C SER A 13 31.44 49.24 30.52
N ALA A 14 30.96 48.01 30.34
CA ALA A 14 31.07 46.99 31.37
C ALA A 14 31.22 45.62 30.70
N PHE A 15 32.40 45.07 30.94
CA PHE A 15 32.81 43.67 30.82
C PHE A 15 31.71 42.68 31.23
N LEU A 16 31.68 41.51 30.58
CA LEU A 16 31.92 40.23 31.26
C LEU A 16 32.14 39.10 30.24
N MET A 17 33.12 38.27 30.57
CA MET A 17 33.64 37.16 29.77
C MET A 17 32.72 35.94 29.83
N ALA A 18 32.80 35.17 28.73
CA ALA A 18 32.56 33.74 28.57
C ALA A 18 31.88 32.97 29.71
N ASN A 19 30.81 32.27 29.37
CA ASN A 19 30.71 30.85 29.71
C ASN A 19 30.11 30.09 28.53
N ALA A 20 30.95 29.24 27.94
CA ALA A 20 30.49 28.15 27.11
C ALA A 20 29.69 27.19 28.00
N VAL A 21 28.39 27.10 27.75
CA VAL A 21 27.57 25.98 28.20
C VAL A 21 26.96 25.38 26.96
N HIS A 22 27.39 24.15 26.66
CA HIS A 22 26.71 23.23 25.76
C HIS A 22 25.25 23.12 26.18
N GLN A 23 24.32 23.75 25.46
CA GLN A 23 22.93 23.34 25.41
C GLN A 23 22.35 23.56 24.00
N THR A 24 21.89 22.43 23.47
CA THR A 24 21.18 22.20 22.23
C THR A 24 19.93 23.08 22.12
N ALA A 25 20.00 24.19 21.40
CA ALA A 25 18.81 24.86 20.90
C ALA A 25 18.38 24.15 19.61
N LYS A 26 17.57 23.09 19.76
CA LYS A 26 16.66 22.64 18.69
C LYS A 26 15.95 23.89 18.17
N GLN A 27 16.14 24.19 16.90
CA GLN A 27 15.29 25.10 16.17
C GLN A 27 13.86 24.63 16.41
N THR A 28 13.10 25.42 17.17
CA THR A 28 11.66 25.26 17.33
C THR A 28 11.07 25.44 15.94
N SER A 29 10.96 24.33 15.21
CA SER A 29 10.00 24.21 14.12
C SER A 29 8.66 24.51 14.75
N LEU A 30 8.08 25.65 14.38
CA LEU A 30 6.68 25.93 14.61
C LEU A 30 5.93 24.79 13.93
N THR A 31 5.52 23.80 14.71
CA THR A 31 4.53 22.82 14.29
C THR A 31 3.29 23.62 13.93
N ALA A 32 3.10 23.86 12.63
CA ALA A 32 1.76 23.98 12.10
C ALA A 32 1.00 22.78 12.66
N GLN A 33 -0.12 23.04 13.32
CA GLN A 33 -1.05 22.00 13.73
C GLN A 33 -1.49 21.31 12.44
N GLY A 34 -0.78 20.24 12.08
CA GLY A 34 -0.98 19.55 10.82
C GLY A 34 -2.34 18.90 10.87
N SER A 35 -3.31 19.49 10.20
CA SER A 35 -4.49 18.76 9.76
C SER A 35 -3.97 17.54 8.99
N SER A 36 -4.47 16.36 9.33
CA SER A 36 -4.21 15.17 8.52
C SER A 36 -4.57 15.49 7.07
N PRO A 37 -3.73 15.08 6.09
CA PRO A 37 -4.03 15.34 4.70
C PRO A 37 -5.36 14.72 4.35
N THR A 38 -6.10 15.46 3.53
CA THR A 38 -7.49 15.15 3.23
C THR A 38 -7.52 14.43 1.87
N TYR A 39 -8.10 13.24 1.80
CA TYR A 39 -8.04 12.35 0.64
C TYR A 39 -9.42 12.15 0.01
N THR A 40 -9.49 12.19 -1.31
CA THR A 40 -10.67 11.73 -2.06
C THR A 40 -10.41 10.31 -2.54
N VAL A 41 -11.42 9.43 -2.40
CA VAL A 41 -11.36 8.03 -2.82
C VAL A 41 -12.44 7.76 -3.86
N ASP A 42 -12.01 7.29 -5.02
CA ASP A 42 -12.89 6.80 -6.08
C ASP A 42 -12.64 5.30 -6.29
N LEU A 43 -13.74 4.56 -6.44
CA LEU A 43 -13.74 3.13 -6.71
C LEU A 43 -14.32 2.90 -8.10
N ASP A 44 -13.54 2.28 -8.99
CA ASP A 44 -13.96 1.97 -10.36
C ASP A 44 -14.57 0.56 -10.46
N ASP A 45 -14.59 0.00 -11.67
CA ASP A 45 -15.24 -1.26 -12.05
C ASP A 45 -15.08 -2.38 -11.01
N ALA A 46 -16.21 -2.96 -10.61
CA ALA A 46 -16.23 -4.11 -9.74
C ALA A 46 -15.76 -5.37 -10.48
N ASN A 47 -14.96 -6.19 -9.81
CA ASN A 47 -14.45 -7.49 -10.26
C ASN A 47 -13.44 -7.42 -11.41
N VAL A 48 -12.63 -6.36 -11.46
CA VAL A 48 -11.47 -6.27 -12.38
C VAL A 48 -10.44 -7.37 -12.11
N CYS A 49 -9.70 -7.79 -13.13
CA CYS A 49 -8.60 -8.76 -13.04
C CYS A 49 -8.94 -10.18 -12.54
N LEU A 50 -10.22 -10.49 -12.27
CA LEU A 50 -10.61 -11.83 -11.83
C LEU A 50 -10.32 -12.92 -12.86
N THR A 51 -10.34 -12.59 -14.16
CA THR A 51 -10.01 -13.53 -15.23
C THR A 51 -8.58 -14.06 -15.08
N GLU A 52 -7.61 -13.16 -14.93
CA GLU A 52 -6.19 -13.49 -14.77
C GLU A 52 -5.92 -14.19 -13.44
N MET A 53 -6.60 -13.76 -12.36
CA MET A 53 -6.53 -14.44 -11.06
C MET A 53 -7.05 -15.87 -11.14
N ASN A 54 -8.20 -16.08 -11.80
CA ASN A 54 -8.80 -17.40 -11.97
C ASN A 54 -7.94 -18.31 -12.85
N ALA A 55 -7.30 -17.77 -13.89
CA ALA A 55 -6.34 -18.53 -14.70
C ALA A 55 -5.14 -19.01 -13.86
N ALA A 56 -4.61 -18.17 -12.96
CA ALA A 56 -3.56 -18.58 -12.03
C ALA A 56 -4.01 -19.70 -11.08
N ARG A 57 -5.21 -19.57 -10.51
CA ARG A 57 -5.81 -20.57 -9.60
C ARG A 57 -6.04 -21.90 -10.29
N GLU A 58 -6.63 -21.88 -11.48
CA GLU A 58 -6.87 -23.08 -12.28
C GLU A 58 -5.57 -23.82 -12.60
N ALA A 59 -4.50 -23.09 -12.96
CA ALA A 59 -3.18 -23.68 -13.17
C ALA A 59 -2.60 -24.35 -11.91
N ALA A 60 -2.98 -23.87 -10.72
CA ALA A 60 -2.65 -24.49 -9.43
C ALA A 60 -3.66 -25.57 -8.98
N GLY A 61 -4.67 -25.88 -9.79
CA GLY A 61 -5.72 -26.84 -9.48
C GLY A 61 -6.68 -26.37 -8.38
N LEU A 62 -6.85 -25.06 -8.22
CA LEU A 62 -7.84 -24.42 -7.36
C LEU A 62 -9.06 -24.00 -8.18
N GLU A 63 -10.23 -24.03 -7.56
CA GLU A 63 -11.45 -23.52 -8.19
C GLU A 63 -11.38 -22.01 -8.41
N HIS A 64 -12.07 -21.53 -9.45
CA HIS A 64 -12.23 -20.10 -9.71
C HIS A 64 -12.93 -19.41 -8.53
N PHE A 65 -12.58 -18.15 -8.28
CA PHE A 65 -13.24 -17.34 -7.28
C PHE A 65 -14.71 -17.14 -7.62
N GLN A 66 -15.56 -17.25 -6.60
CA GLN A 66 -16.93 -16.78 -6.67
C GLN A 66 -16.95 -15.24 -6.61
N THR A 67 -17.89 -14.62 -7.32
CA THR A 67 -18.05 -13.15 -7.32
C THR A 67 -19.20 -12.69 -6.41
N LYS A 68 -19.81 -13.63 -5.67
CA LYS A 68 -20.95 -13.38 -4.78
C LYS A 68 -20.69 -14.05 -3.45
N SER A 69 -20.53 -13.23 -2.41
CA SER A 69 -20.45 -13.67 -1.02
C SER A 69 -20.87 -12.50 -0.14
N GLU A 70 -21.61 -12.78 0.93
CA GLU A 70 -21.98 -11.76 1.93
C GLU A 70 -20.75 -11.20 2.66
N GLN A 71 -19.62 -11.92 2.60
CA GLN A 71 -18.34 -11.51 3.17
C GLN A 71 -17.59 -10.50 2.27
N LEU A 72 -17.98 -10.36 0.99
CA LEU A 72 -17.38 -9.41 0.06
C LEU A 72 -18.02 -8.01 0.20
N THR A 73 -17.90 -7.41 1.38
CA THR A 73 -18.39 -6.05 1.64
C THR A 73 -17.24 -5.07 1.85
N TRP A 74 -17.17 -4.04 1.03
CA TRP A 74 -16.20 -2.95 1.16
C TRP A 74 -16.70 -1.86 2.13
N PRO A 75 -15.78 -1.10 2.78
CA PRO A 75 -16.18 0.07 3.54
C PRO A 75 -16.95 1.08 2.69
N GLU A 76 -18.08 1.55 3.21
CA GLU A 76 -18.96 2.48 2.49
C GLU A 76 -18.30 3.85 2.28
N LEU A 77 -18.45 4.38 1.06
CA LEU A 77 -18.13 5.76 0.70
C LEU A 77 -19.43 6.57 0.63
N THR A 78 -19.78 7.26 1.71
CA THR A 78 -20.93 8.18 1.70
C THR A 78 -20.63 9.45 0.90
N VAL A 79 -21.67 10.10 0.37
CA VAL A 79 -21.55 11.41 -0.31
C VAL A 79 -20.87 12.43 0.61
N GLN A 80 -21.20 12.44 1.90
CA GLN A 80 -20.59 13.37 2.86
C GLN A 80 -19.11 13.10 3.10
N GLN A 81 -18.67 11.83 3.08
CA GLN A 81 -17.25 11.49 3.21
C GLN A 81 -16.46 11.91 1.97
N ARG A 82 -17.04 11.76 0.78
CA ARG A 82 -16.45 12.28 -0.48
C ARG A 82 -16.37 13.81 -0.46
N GLU A 83 -17.44 14.50 -0.09
CA GLU A 83 -17.49 15.97 -0.06
C GLU A 83 -16.58 16.59 1.02
N LYS A 84 -16.46 15.94 2.18
CA LYS A 84 -15.58 16.38 3.26
C LYS A 84 -14.14 15.84 3.12
N GLN A 85 -13.89 15.05 2.07
CA GLN A 85 -12.62 14.35 1.81
C GLN A 85 -12.11 13.56 3.05
N ASN A 86 -13.03 13.13 3.91
CA ASN A 86 -12.72 12.50 5.18
C ASN A 86 -13.26 11.08 5.13
N ASN A 87 -12.36 10.11 4.99
CA ASN A 87 -12.73 8.71 4.94
C ASN A 87 -11.73 7.84 5.71
N PRO A 88 -11.90 7.73 7.05
CA PRO A 88 -10.93 7.09 7.92
C PRO A 88 -10.67 5.63 7.56
N ALA A 89 -11.67 4.94 6.99
CA ALA A 89 -11.53 3.57 6.53
C ALA A 89 -10.41 3.42 5.48
N TRP A 90 -10.34 4.34 4.52
CA TRP A 90 -9.45 4.24 3.37
C TRP A 90 -8.15 5.03 3.54
N ASP A 91 -7.97 5.75 4.65
CA ASP A 91 -6.78 6.57 4.92
C ASP A 91 -5.48 5.76 4.83
N LEU A 92 -5.45 4.52 5.32
CA LEU A 92 -4.26 3.67 5.24
C LEU A 92 -3.91 3.33 3.79
N VAL A 93 -4.92 2.97 2.99
CA VAL A 93 -4.76 2.69 1.57
C VAL A 93 -4.24 3.92 0.83
N CYS A 94 -4.82 5.09 1.10
CA CYS A 94 -4.40 6.33 0.44
C CYS A 94 -3.03 6.84 0.89
N LYS A 95 -2.67 6.70 2.17
CA LYS A 95 -1.33 7.08 2.66
C LYS A 95 -0.22 6.25 2.03
N ALA A 96 -0.43 4.92 1.91
CA ALA A 96 0.49 4.04 1.23
C ALA A 96 0.63 4.41 -0.26
N LEU A 97 -0.49 4.74 -0.91
CA LEU A 97 -0.52 5.15 -2.32
C LEU A 97 0.16 6.48 -2.61
N ILE A 98 -0.01 7.49 -1.75
CA ILE A 98 0.44 8.88 -1.98
C ILE A 98 1.85 9.13 -1.40
N GLY A 99 2.46 8.08 -0.86
CA GLY A 99 3.86 8.08 -0.41
C GLY A 99 4.11 8.80 0.90
N GLU A 100 3.09 8.90 1.77
CA GLU A 100 3.24 9.51 3.10
C GLU A 100 3.61 8.52 4.21
N GLY A 101 3.79 7.23 3.88
CA GLY A 101 4.31 6.24 4.80
C GLY A 101 4.23 4.83 4.23
N THR A 102 5.39 4.17 4.19
CA THR A 102 5.67 2.72 4.00
C THR A 102 4.95 1.96 2.88
N GLU A 103 5.68 1.08 2.18
CA GLU A 103 5.15 0.12 1.18
C GLU A 103 4.20 -0.95 1.77
N GLN A 104 3.69 -0.73 2.98
CA GLN A 104 3.00 -1.70 3.82
C GLN A 104 1.57 -1.24 4.09
N LEU A 105 0.62 -2.16 3.89
CA LEU A 105 -0.79 -1.97 4.17
C LEU A 105 -1.23 -2.91 5.28
N GLU A 106 -1.38 -2.38 6.49
CA GLU A 106 -2.02 -3.11 7.58
C GLU A 106 -3.53 -2.85 7.56
N ILE A 107 -4.25 -3.56 6.69
CA ILE A 107 -5.71 -3.50 6.64
C ILE A 107 -6.25 -4.44 7.74
N SER A 108 -6.56 -3.89 8.91
CA SER A 108 -7.24 -4.63 9.98
C SER A 108 -8.77 -4.60 9.81
N SER A 109 -9.42 -5.74 10.04
CA SER A 109 -10.88 -5.89 9.87
C SER A 109 -11.72 -5.12 10.90
N ASP A 110 -11.11 -4.74 12.03
CA ASP A 110 -11.88 -4.31 13.20
C ASP A 110 -11.85 -2.80 13.42
N GLU A 111 -10.84 -2.09 12.90
CA GLU A 111 -10.65 -0.65 13.16
C GLU A 111 -11.15 0.24 12.01
N ASN A 112 -11.13 -0.26 10.77
CA ASN A 112 -11.31 0.57 9.57
C ASN A 112 -12.52 0.17 8.70
N GLY A 113 -13.38 -0.72 9.18
CA GLY A 113 -14.62 -1.13 8.48
C GLY A 113 -14.41 -2.08 7.29
N PHE A 114 -13.17 -2.48 7.00
CA PHE A 114 -12.86 -3.60 6.10
C PHE A 114 -13.33 -4.90 6.74
N LYS A 115 -13.82 -5.87 5.96
CA LYS A 115 -14.20 -7.17 6.51
C LYS A 115 -12.99 -8.10 6.65
N SER A 116 -13.10 -9.11 7.50
CA SER A 116 -12.13 -10.21 7.57
C SER A 116 -12.03 -10.89 6.21
N GLY A 117 -10.80 -11.09 5.77
CA GLY A 117 -10.44 -11.55 4.43
C GLY A 117 -8.94 -11.35 4.22
N THR A 118 -8.40 -11.92 3.14
CA THR A 118 -7.00 -11.72 2.77
C THR A 118 -6.95 -10.82 1.54
N TYR A 119 -6.19 -9.73 1.63
CA TYR A 119 -6.19 -8.66 0.63
C TYR A 119 -4.96 -8.73 -0.27
N ALA A 120 -5.17 -8.84 -1.58
CA ALA A 120 -4.14 -8.60 -2.58
C ALA A 120 -4.09 -7.13 -2.95
N TYR A 121 -2.88 -6.58 -3.05
CA TYR A 121 -2.65 -5.18 -3.38
C TYR A 121 -1.54 -5.04 -4.40
N MET A 122 -1.70 -4.09 -5.31
CA MET A 122 -0.62 -3.61 -6.16
C MET A 122 -0.85 -2.14 -6.49
N ALA A 123 0.17 -1.30 -6.26
CA ALA A 123 0.16 0.06 -6.77
C ALA A 123 0.22 0.04 -8.31
N LEU A 124 -0.54 0.92 -8.95
CA LEU A 124 -0.66 1.03 -10.39
C LEU A 124 -0.13 2.38 -10.88
N GLU A 125 0.30 2.42 -12.14
CA GLU A 125 0.70 3.66 -12.81
C GLU A 125 -0.49 4.51 -13.26
N SER A 126 -1.68 3.91 -13.39
CA SER A 126 -2.92 4.57 -13.80
C SER A 126 -4.16 3.87 -13.25
N ALA A 127 -5.34 4.48 -13.41
CA ALA A 127 -6.63 3.86 -13.07
C ALA A 127 -6.97 2.61 -13.92
N THR A 128 -6.27 2.37 -15.02
CA THR A 128 -6.43 1.13 -15.81
C THR A 128 -5.40 0.09 -15.35
N PRO A 129 -5.82 -1.04 -14.77
CA PRO A 129 -4.91 -2.05 -14.27
C PRO A 129 -4.37 -2.93 -15.41
N ASP A 130 -3.08 -3.22 -15.39
CA ASP A 130 -2.52 -4.36 -16.12
C ASP A 130 -2.66 -5.61 -15.25
N CYS A 131 -3.74 -6.35 -15.47
CA CYS A 131 -4.09 -7.54 -14.68
C CYS A 131 -3.05 -8.66 -14.79
N ALA A 132 -2.37 -8.78 -15.94
CA ALA A 132 -1.32 -9.77 -16.12
C ALA A 132 -0.07 -9.38 -15.31
N ALA A 133 0.30 -8.10 -15.34
CA ALA A 133 1.38 -7.58 -14.52
C ALA A 133 1.09 -7.73 -13.02
N ALA A 134 -0.15 -7.48 -12.58
CA ALA A 134 -0.55 -7.66 -11.19
C ALA A 134 -0.45 -9.11 -10.72
N VAL A 135 -1.01 -10.05 -11.49
CA VAL A 135 -0.92 -11.47 -11.16
C VAL A 135 0.53 -11.96 -11.21
N SER A 136 1.35 -11.47 -12.15
CA SER A 136 2.78 -11.78 -12.19
C SER A 136 3.50 -11.27 -10.95
N HIS A 137 3.26 -9.99 -10.59
CA HIS A 137 3.85 -9.38 -9.40
C HIS A 137 3.51 -10.16 -8.13
N TRP A 138 2.26 -10.59 -7.95
CA TRP A 138 1.91 -11.41 -6.80
C TRP A 138 2.57 -12.78 -6.83
N LYS A 139 2.65 -13.43 -8.00
CA LYS A 139 3.32 -14.73 -8.15
C LYS A 139 4.81 -14.68 -7.83
N ASP A 140 5.49 -13.57 -8.11
CA ASP A 140 6.92 -13.40 -7.83
C ASP A 140 7.25 -13.53 -6.34
N ALA A 141 6.30 -13.25 -5.44
CA ALA A 141 6.48 -13.50 -4.00
C ALA A 141 6.68 -14.98 -3.64
N ALA A 142 6.40 -15.93 -4.54
CA ALA A 142 6.71 -17.34 -4.32
C ALA A 142 8.20 -17.56 -3.96
N SER A 143 9.12 -16.76 -4.51
CA SER A 143 10.55 -16.89 -4.19
C SER A 143 10.92 -16.46 -2.77
N ASN A 144 10.03 -15.75 -2.08
CA ASN A 144 10.23 -15.37 -0.67
C ASN A 144 9.94 -16.56 0.28
N PHE A 145 9.29 -17.62 -0.19
CA PHE A 145 8.93 -18.79 0.59
C PHE A 145 9.80 -20.00 0.21
N THR A 146 10.72 -20.39 1.11
CA THR A 146 11.56 -21.58 0.92
C THR A 146 10.81 -22.88 1.28
N THR A 147 9.86 -22.79 2.22
CA THR A 147 8.97 -23.86 2.67
C THR A 147 7.52 -23.51 2.34
N ILE A 148 6.56 -24.26 2.88
CA ILE A 148 5.16 -23.81 2.89
C ILE A 148 5.13 -22.46 3.63
N PRO A 149 4.39 -21.46 3.12
CA PRO A 149 4.16 -20.21 3.86
C PRO A 149 3.64 -20.50 5.28
N PRO A 150 4.22 -19.90 6.33
CA PRO A 150 3.82 -20.16 7.71
C PRO A 150 2.49 -19.48 8.06
N ALA A 151 1.94 -19.77 9.25
CA ALA A 151 0.86 -18.96 9.83
C ALA A 151 1.32 -17.51 10.06
N ASN A 152 0.39 -16.55 10.08
CA ASN A 152 0.68 -15.13 10.33
C ASN A 152 0.58 -14.79 11.83
N ASN A 153 1.55 -15.25 12.61
CA ASN A 153 1.65 -14.96 14.03
C ASN A 153 2.69 -13.86 14.31
N ASP A 154 2.77 -13.42 15.57
CA ASP A 154 3.68 -12.36 16.03
C ASP A 154 5.18 -12.63 15.75
N ASP A 155 5.57 -13.87 15.47
CA ASP A 155 6.94 -14.27 15.16
C ASP A 155 7.23 -14.30 13.64
N THR A 156 6.26 -13.94 12.79
CA THR A 156 6.35 -14.08 11.33
C THR A 156 6.46 -12.73 10.61
N ASP A 157 7.69 -12.31 10.33
CA ASP A 157 8.01 -11.08 9.59
C ASP A 157 7.80 -11.19 8.07
N LEU A 158 7.61 -12.41 7.54
CA LEU A 158 7.41 -12.63 6.11
C LEU A 158 6.19 -11.85 5.57
N TYR A 159 5.17 -11.62 6.39
CA TYR A 159 3.95 -10.95 5.97
C TYR A 159 4.00 -9.43 6.12
N ASP A 160 5.07 -8.85 6.65
CA ASP A 160 5.33 -7.41 6.58
C ASP A 160 5.41 -6.93 5.12
N LYS A 161 5.76 -7.84 4.20
CA LYS A 161 5.72 -7.61 2.76
C LYS A 161 4.31 -7.82 2.23
N GLN A 162 3.64 -6.76 1.83
CA GLN A 162 2.31 -6.81 1.21
C GLN A 162 2.25 -7.76 -0.01
N GLN A 163 3.34 -7.91 -0.76
CA GLN A 163 3.42 -8.86 -1.88
C GLN A 163 3.23 -10.31 -1.42
N ASN A 164 3.73 -10.68 -0.23
CA ASN A 164 3.57 -12.02 0.35
C ASN A 164 2.13 -12.29 0.80
N ILE A 165 1.46 -11.29 1.38
CA ILE A 165 0.02 -11.37 1.69
C ILE A 165 -0.78 -11.51 0.39
N SER A 166 -0.42 -10.74 -0.65
CA SER A 166 -1.10 -10.76 -1.94
C SER A 166 -0.95 -12.09 -2.67
N PHE A 167 0.20 -12.76 -2.52
CA PHE A 167 0.42 -14.12 -2.98
C PHE A 167 -0.56 -15.11 -2.31
N VAL A 168 -0.73 -15.00 -0.98
CA VAL A 168 -1.66 -15.85 -0.23
C VAL A 168 -3.10 -15.59 -0.66
N ALA A 169 -3.49 -14.32 -0.85
CA ALA A 169 -4.80 -13.94 -1.36
C ALA A 169 -5.07 -14.55 -2.76
N LEU A 170 -4.14 -14.43 -3.70
CA LEU A 170 -4.29 -14.97 -5.06
C LEU A 170 -4.64 -16.47 -5.05
N TYR A 171 -3.94 -17.23 -4.21
CA TYR A 171 -4.10 -18.69 -4.12
C TYR A 171 -4.99 -19.15 -2.98
N ASN A 172 -5.81 -18.26 -2.38
CA ASN A 172 -6.67 -18.56 -1.24
C ASN A 172 -7.32 -19.96 -1.36
N PRO A 173 -6.96 -20.92 -0.47
CA PRO A 173 -7.29 -22.34 -0.64
C PRO A 173 -8.71 -22.68 -0.20
N GLN A 174 -9.43 -21.73 0.39
CA GLN A 174 -10.65 -21.99 1.11
C GLN A 174 -11.72 -22.53 0.17
N GLU A 175 -12.54 -23.46 0.65
CA GLU A 175 -13.69 -23.93 -0.10
C GLU A 175 -14.63 -22.76 -0.38
N ASN A 176 -15.18 -22.71 -1.60
CA ASN A 176 -16.05 -21.62 -2.04
C ASN A 176 -15.38 -20.23 -1.94
N ALA A 177 -14.05 -20.17 -2.08
CA ALA A 177 -13.34 -18.89 -2.05
C ALA A 177 -13.97 -17.90 -3.04
N ALA A 178 -14.21 -16.69 -2.56
CA ALA A 178 -14.80 -15.59 -3.29
C ALA A 178 -13.82 -14.42 -3.35
N ALA A 179 -13.88 -13.63 -4.42
CA ALA A 179 -13.07 -12.44 -4.57
C ALA A 179 -13.88 -11.28 -5.13
N ALA A 180 -13.59 -10.09 -4.62
CA ALA A 180 -13.99 -8.82 -5.21
C ALA A 180 -12.73 -7.99 -5.42
N CYS A 181 -12.56 -7.46 -6.62
CA CYS A 181 -11.42 -6.64 -7.00
C CYS A 181 -11.91 -5.31 -7.53
N GLN A 182 -11.22 -4.23 -7.16
CA GLN A 182 -11.54 -2.89 -7.63
C GLN A 182 -10.27 -2.06 -7.75
N VAL A 183 -10.30 -1.07 -8.64
CA VAL A 183 -9.28 -0.03 -8.66
C VAL A 183 -9.66 1.04 -7.64
N VAL A 184 -8.70 1.40 -6.81
CA VAL A 184 -8.82 2.46 -5.81
C VAL A 184 -7.99 3.63 -6.31
N THR A 185 -8.63 4.78 -6.50
CA THR A 185 -7.96 6.03 -6.82
C THR A 185 -7.98 6.93 -5.58
N CYS A 186 -6.81 7.32 -5.11
CA CYS A 186 -6.66 8.28 -4.02
C CYS A 186 -6.11 9.59 -4.56
N THR A 187 -6.79 10.69 -4.26
CA THR A 187 -6.36 12.05 -4.62
C THR A 187 -6.15 12.89 -3.36
N GLN A 188 -4.95 13.44 -3.21
CA GLN A 188 -4.61 14.45 -2.20
C GLN A 188 -4.56 15.82 -2.87
N THR A 189 -5.35 16.76 -2.36
CA THR A 189 -5.24 18.18 -2.73
C THR A 189 -4.01 18.81 -2.08
N ALA A 190 -3.35 19.74 -2.78
CA ALA A 190 -2.08 20.31 -2.34
C ALA A 190 -2.18 21.09 -1.02
N ASP A 191 -1.43 20.67 -0.01
CA ASP A 191 -0.95 21.54 1.07
C ASP A 191 0.58 21.65 0.96
N GLY A 192 1.06 22.52 0.07
CA GLY A 192 2.40 23.14 0.06
C GLY A 192 3.66 22.27 0.19
N GLY A 193 3.60 20.94 0.11
CA GLY A 193 4.72 20.03 0.33
C GLY A 193 5.22 19.35 -0.95
N THR A 194 6.53 19.41 -1.19
CA THR A 194 7.19 18.82 -2.37
C THR A 194 7.23 17.28 -2.30
N PRO A 195 6.77 16.54 -3.34
CA PRO A 195 6.85 15.09 -3.33
C PRO A 195 7.76 14.45 -4.38
N PRO A 196 8.19 13.17 -4.17
CA PRO A 196 8.86 12.33 -5.15
C PRO A 196 7.88 11.71 -6.18
N ALA A 197 8.44 11.01 -7.17
CA ALA A 197 7.85 10.59 -8.45
C ALA A 197 6.40 10.05 -8.42
N GLN A 198 5.42 10.92 -8.67
CA GLN A 198 4.01 10.60 -8.99
C GLN A 198 3.45 11.61 -9.98
N VAL A 199 2.29 11.33 -10.59
CA VAL A 199 1.61 12.26 -11.51
C VAL A 199 1.10 13.45 -10.71
N LEU A 200 1.70 14.61 -10.93
CA LEU A 200 1.25 15.87 -10.34
C LEU A 200 -0.03 16.33 -11.03
N ASN A 201 -1.05 16.66 -10.24
CA ASN A 201 -2.25 17.32 -10.74
C ASN A 201 -1.95 18.78 -11.11
N ALA A 202 -2.80 19.37 -11.95
CA ALA A 202 -2.66 20.77 -12.40
C ALA A 202 -2.71 21.80 -11.25
N ASP A 203 -3.25 21.40 -10.09
CA ASP A 203 -3.33 22.18 -8.86
C ASP A 203 -2.18 21.90 -7.86
N GLY A 204 -1.22 21.04 -8.22
CA GLY A 204 -0.10 20.63 -7.37
C GLY A 204 -0.42 19.49 -6.41
N GLY A 205 -1.61 18.87 -6.50
CA GLY A 205 -1.98 17.68 -5.75
C GLY A 205 -1.31 16.39 -6.24
N LYS A 206 -1.50 15.31 -5.48
CA LYS A 206 -0.99 13.96 -5.81
C LYS A 206 -2.13 12.98 -6.04
N THR A 207 -1.96 12.10 -7.01
CA THR A 207 -2.91 11.02 -7.29
C THR A 207 -2.17 9.69 -7.33
N GLY A 208 -2.69 8.70 -6.59
CA GLY A 208 -2.21 7.33 -6.57
C GLY A 208 -3.32 6.34 -6.93
N TYR A 209 -2.94 5.24 -7.56
CA TYR A 209 -3.86 4.20 -8.02
C TYR A 209 -3.41 2.85 -7.46
N ALA A 210 -4.34 1.99 -7.05
CA ALA A 210 -4.05 0.60 -6.74
C ALA A 210 -5.13 -0.35 -7.24
N LEU A 211 -4.71 -1.57 -7.59
CA LEU A 211 -5.58 -2.72 -7.62
C LEU A 211 -5.68 -3.28 -6.21
N LEU A 212 -6.89 -3.33 -5.66
CA LEU A 212 -7.17 -3.95 -4.37
C LEU A 212 -8.19 -5.07 -4.55
N CYS A 213 -7.82 -6.27 -4.13
CA CYS A 213 -8.66 -7.46 -4.20
C CYS A 213 -8.85 -8.05 -2.80
N MET A 214 -10.09 -8.10 -2.35
CA MET A 214 -10.48 -8.84 -1.15
C MET A 214 -10.79 -10.28 -1.52
N THR A 215 -10.20 -11.23 -0.80
CA THR A 215 -10.53 -12.66 -0.92
C THR A 215 -11.09 -13.20 0.39
N THR A 216 -12.14 -14.00 0.30
CA THR A 216 -12.86 -14.55 1.47
C THR A 216 -13.16 -16.03 1.25
N PRO A 217 -13.23 -16.87 2.30
CA PRO A 217 -12.87 -16.58 3.69
C PRO A 217 -11.40 -16.20 3.87
N GLU A 218 -11.04 -15.65 5.03
CA GLU A 218 -9.65 -15.31 5.37
C GLU A 218 -8.75 -16.54 5.29
N ALA A 219 -7.72 -16.48 4.45
CA ALA A 219 -6.76 -17.56 4.24
C ALA A 219 -5.54 -17.44 5.16
N LEU A 220 -5.14 -16.21 5.46
CA LEU A 220 -3.95 -15.92 6.24
C LEU A 220 -4.34 -15.68 7.71
N THR A 221 -4.12 -16.66 8.57
CA THR A 221 -4.51 -16.59 9.99
C THR A 221 -3.32 -16.81 10.91
N ALA A 222 -3.45 -16.44 12.19
CA ALA A 222 -2.37 -16.58 13.17
C ALA A 222 -2.10 -18.03 13.62
N THR A 223 -3.00 -18.97 13.30
CA THR A 223 -2.98 -20.31 13.91
C THR A 223 -2.70 -21.43 12.93
N ALA A 224 -2.84 -21.21 11.62
CA ALA A 224 -2.67 -22.25 10.62
C ALA A 224 -1.92 -21.73 9.38
N GLU A 225 -1.13 -22.62 8.78
CA GLU A 225 -0.54 -22.39 7.47
C GLU A 225 -1.64 -22.18 6.43
N PRO A 226 -1.50 -21.20 5.52
CA PRO A 226 -2.50 -20.93 4.50
C PRO A 226 -2.59 -22.02 3.44
N PHE A 227 -1.66 -22.98 3.36
CA PHE A 227 -1.70 -24.05 2.37
C PHE A 227 -1.29 -25.37 3.00
N ASN A 228 -1.89 -26.49 2.55
CA ASN A 228 -1.32 -27.80 2.81
C ASN A 228 -0.21 -28.16 1.81
N GLU A 229 0.52 -29.26 2.07
CA GLU A 229 1.63 -29.73 1.22
C GLU A 229 1.24 -29.91 -0.26
N ASP A 230 0.09 -30.53 -0.53
CA ASP A 230 -0.37 -30.82 -1.89
C ASP A 230 -0.74 -29.53 -2.65
N GLN A 231 -1.43 -28.60 -1.98
CA GLN A 231 -1.74 -27.28 -2.52
C GLN A 231 -0.45 -26.51 -2.82
N TRP A 232 0.48 -26.46 -1.87
CA TRP A 232 1.74 -25.74 -2.05
C TRP A 232 2.57 -26.29 -3.23
N LYS A 233 2.61 -27.62 -3.37
CA LYS A 233 3.29 -28.27 -4.49
C LYS A 233 2.65 -27.90 -5.83
N LYS A 234 1.32 -27.91 -5.94
CA LYS A 234 0.62 -27.53 -7.18
C LYS A 234 0.80 -26.05 -7.51
N ILE A 235 0.73 -25.17 -6.50
CA ILE A 235 0.98 -23.73 -6.67
C ILE A 235 2.39 -23.51 -7.23
N LYS A 236 3.44 -24.08 -6.61
CA LYS A 236 4.81 -23.95 -7.13
C LYS A 236 4.97 -24.51 -8.54
N ALA A 237 4.35 -25.66 -8.84
CA ALA A 237 4.39 -26.25 -10.17
C ALA A 237 3.71 -25.36 -11.23
N SER A 238 2.60 -24.69 -10.88
CA SER A 238 1.89 -23.78 -11.78
C SER A 238 2.74 -22.57 -12.16
N ILE A 239 3.59 -22.09 -11.24
CA ILE A 239 4.47 -20.93 -11.46
C ILE A 239 5.67 -21.33 -12.32
N THR A 240 6.32 -22.47 -12.02
CA THR A 240 7.48 -22.94 -12.79
C THR A 240 7.12 -23.47 -14.17
N GLY A 241 5.93 -24.08 -14.33
CA GLY A 241 5.40 -24.55 -15.61
C GLY A 241 4.89 -23.45 -16.53
N SER A 242 4.74 -22.22 -16.03
CA SER A 242 4.32 -21.04 -16.81
C SER A 242 5.48 -20.41 -17.61
N ALA A 243 6.72 -20.89 -17.45
CA ALA A 243 7.81 -20.52 -18.34
C ALA A 243 7.52 -21.12 -19.72
N SER A 244 7.14 -20.28 -20.69
CA SER A 244 6.95 -20.65 -22.09
C SER A 244 8.02 -21.64 -22.54
N ALA A 245 7.61 -22.87 -22.86
CA ALA A 245 8.43 -23.78 -23.62
C ALA A 245 8.68 -23.14 -24.99
N VAL A 246 9.77 -22.38 -25.13
CA VAL A 246 10.33 -22.06 -26.43
C VAL A 246 10.79 -23.40 -27.00
N ALA A 247 9.90 -24.03 -27.76
CA ALA A 247 10.22 -25.25 -28.47
C ALA A 247 11.43 -24.95 -29.38
N PRO A 248 12.52 -25.72 -29.31
CA PRO A 248 13.61 -25.54 -30.24
C PRO A 248 13.07 -25.86 -31.63
N SER A 249 13.05 -24.85 -32.51
CA SER A 249 12.78 -25.02 -33.92
C SER A 249 13.82 -25.98 -34.48
N LEU A 250 13.43 -27.24 -34.68
CA LEU A 250 14.18 -28.17 -35.52
C LEU A 250 14.13 -27.61 -36.94
N ALA A 251 15.20 -26.90 -37.31
CA ALA A 251 15.49 -26.59 -38.69
C ALA A 251 15.71 -27.91 -39.42
N LEU A 252 14.81 -28.21 -40.36
CA LEU A 252 14.91 -29.27 -41.34
C LEU A 252 15.58 -28.73 -42.61
#